data_AF-A0A954X9G8-F1
#
_entry.id   AF-A0A954X9G8-F1
#
_cell.length_a   1.000
_cell.length_b   1.000
_cell.length_c   1.000
_cell.angle_alpha   90.00
_cell.angle_beta   90.00
_cell.angle_gamma   90.00
#
_symmetry.space_group_name_H-M   'P 1'
#
loop_
_entity.id
_entity.type
_entity.pdbx_description
1 polymer ?
#
loop_
_entity_poly.entity_id
_entity_poly.type
_entity_poly.pdbx_seq_one_letter_code
_entity_poly.pdbx_strand_id
1 'polypeptide(L)'
;MKILYLHGWQSVSGGVKPTFLRDHGHTVIEPELDHDDFEAAVRTAQIEYDRHEPDVVVGSSRGGAVAMNIESRNRPLVLLCPAWKKWGTAHTIKSPCTILHSRQDDVVPFEHSELLIANSGLPTTTLCEVGNDHRLADTEPLAAMLDACGTLYSMSLMFSFYQGLYRKGPGSESSTRQALKSLGDLPSAARVVDFGCGAGAASMVLARTLDCHITAIDIHQPFLEELEEHARRNGLTSQIETFQANMADPPIPDGSVDLVWS
;
A
#
# COMPACT_ATOMS: atom_id res chain seq x y z
N MET A 1 1.48 8.96 -16.37
CA MET A 1 2.22 8.92 -15.10
C MET A 1 3.70 9.02 -15.37
N LYS A 2 4.45 9.49 -14.38
CA LYS A 2 5.91 9.46 -14.35
C LYS A 2 6.35 8.23 -13.55
N ILE A 3 7.09 7.32 -14.17
CA ILE A 3 7.51 6.06 -13.57
C ILE A 3 9.03 6.04 -13.46
N LEU A 4 9.55 5.79 -12.27
CA LEU A 4 10.96 5.43 -12.10
C LEU A 4 11.09 3.92 -12.26
N TYR A 5 11.77 3.48 -13.30
CA TYR A 5 11.98 2.06 -13.60
C TYR A 5 13.42 1.67 -13.27
N LEU A 6 13.59 0.75 -12.33
CA LEU A 6 14.88 0.25 -11.85
C LEU A 6 15.12 -1.16 -12.41
N HIS A 7 16.13 -1.28 -13.26
CA HIS A 7 16.40 -2.50 -14.02
C HIS A 7 17.16 -3.57 -13.22
N GLY A 8 17.15 -4.81 -13.73
CA GLY A 8 17.87 -5.94 -13.17
C GLY A 8 19.38 -5.88 -13.39
N TRP A 9 20.11 -6.84 -12.83
CA TRP A 9 21.56 -6.97 -13.02
C TRP A 9 21.89 -7.21 -14.50
N GLN A 10 22.90 -6.51 -15.03
CA GLN A 10 23.37 -6.59 -16.43
C GLN A 10 22.29 -6.26 -17.49
N SER A 11 21.18 -5.64 -17.08
CA SER A 11 20.20 -5.10 -18.01
C SER A 11 20.66 -3.72 -18.49
N VAL A 12 20.50 -3.47 -19.78
CA VAL A 12 20.74 -2.15 -20.39
C VAL A 12 19.43 -1.37 -20.49
N SER A 13 19.52 -0.06 -20.65
CA SER A 13 18.36 0.82 -20.82
C SER A 13 17.57 0.48 -22.09
N GLY A 14 16.24 0.66 -22.06
CA GLY A 14 15.37 0.38 -23.19
C GLY A 14 14.92 -1.07 -23.31
N GLY A 15 14.98 -1.84 -22.22
CA GLY A 15 14.46 -3.21 -22.16
C GLY A 15 12.94 -3.29 -22.44
N VAL A 16 12.42 -4.52 -22.58
CA VAL A 16 11.02 -4.78 -22.95
C VAL A 16 10.02 -4.09 -22.01
N LYS A 17 10.23 -4.15 -20.70
CA LYS A 17 9.33 -3.58 -19.67
C LYS A 17 9.24 -2.05 -19.70
N PRO A 18 10.35 -1.29 -19.61
CA PRO A 18 10.28 0.16 -19.67
C PRO A 18 9.78 0.65 -21.04
N THR A 19 10.10 -0.05 -22.13
CA THR A 19 9.54 0.26 -23.46
C THR A 19 8.04 0.03 -23.50
N PHE A 20 7.54 -1.09 -22.97
CA PHE A 20 6.11 -1.36 -22.87
C PHE A 20 5.37 -0.26 -22.10
N LEU A 21 5.91 0.21 -20.98
CA LEU A 21 5.32 1.34 -20.22
C LEU A 21 5.30 2.64 -21.03
N ARG A 22 6.36 2.94 -21.80
CA ARG A 22 6.41 4.12 -22.69
C ARG A 22 5.37 4.03 -23.81
N ASP A 23 5.23 2.86 -24.43
CA ASP A 23 4.26 2.61 -25.51
C ASP A 23 2.81 2.79 -25.04
N HIS A 24 2.57 2.65 -23.72
CA HIS A 24 1.28 2.93 -23.07
C HIS A 24 1.17 4.37 -22.52
N GLY A 25 2.00 5.28 -23.04
CA GLY A 25 1.88 6.73 -22.78
C GLY A 25 2.43 7.20 -21.44
N HIS A 26 3.35 6.44 -20.82
CA HIS A 26 3.99 6.86 -19.58
C HIS A 26 5.37 7.49 -19.81
N THR A 27 5.70 8.47 -18.98
CA THR A 27 7.06 9.02 -18.90
C THR A 27 7.89 8.10 -18.03
N VAL A 28 8.87 7.40 -18.61
CA VAL A 28 9.70 6.42 -17.88
C VAL A 28 11.12 6.97 -17.69
N ILE A 29 11.50 7.18 -16.43
CA ILE A 29 12.87 7.48 -16.00
C ILE A 29 13.56 6.16 -15.74
N GLU A 30 14.66 5.92 -16.45
CA GLU A 30 15.40 4.67 -16.41
C GLU A 30 16.88 4.98 -16.21
N PRO A 31 17.34 5.10 -14.94
CA PRO A 31 18.72 5.40 -14.67
C PRO A 31 19.61 4.20 -14.96
N GLU A 32 20.85 4.47 -15.35
CA GLU A 32 21.88 3.46 -15.47
C GLU A 32 22.39 3.09 -14.06
N LEU A 33 22.01 1.90 -13.59
CA LEU A 33 22.39 1.41 -12.26
C LEU A 33 23.69 0.64 -12.34
N ASP A 34 24.66 1.01 -11.48
CA ASP A 34 25.92 0.31 -11.33
C ASP A 34 25.67 -1.19 -11.10
N HIS A 35 26.32 -2.04 -11.88
CA HIS A 35 26.07 -3.49 -11.88
C HIS A 35 26.73 -4.22 -10.71
N ASP A 36 27.81 -3.68 -10.16
CA ASP A 36 28.67 -4.37 -9.20
C ASP A 36 28.58 -3.73 -7.81
N ASP A 37 28.42 -2.40 -7.72
CA ASP A 37 28.19 -1.67 -6.49
C ASP A 37 26.70 -1.43 -6.26
N PHE A 38 26.10 -2.23 -5.35
CA PHE A 38 24.69 -2.09 -4.99
C PHE A 38 24.38 -0.76 -4.31
N GLU A 39 25.29 -0.26 -3.46
CA GLU A 39 25.08 1.02 -2.76
C GLU A 39 25.16 2.19 -3.74
N ALA A 40 26.03 2.11 -4.75
CA ALA A 40 26.03 3.07 -5.86
C ALA A 40 24.71 3.03 -6.64
N ALA A 41 24.18 1.85 -6.95
CA ALA A 41 22.88 1.71 -7.60
C ALA A 41 21.74 2.35 -6.78
N VAL A 42 21.71 2.13 -5.45
CA VAL A 42 20.74 2.77 -4.54
C VAL A 42 20.90 4.29 -4.55
N ARG A 43 22.12 4.82 -4.46
CA ARG A 43 22.37 6.28 -4.53
C ARG A 43 21.89 6.88 -5.84
N THR A 44 22.18 6.24 -6.98
CA THR A 44 21.71 6.70 -8.29
C THR A 44 20.19 6.68 -8.37
N ALA A 45 19.55 5.61 -7.92
CA ALA A 45 18.09 5.52 -7.88
C ALA A 45 17.47 6.59 -6.98
N GLN A 46 18.07 6.87 -5.82
CA GLN A 46 17.62 7.92 -4.90
C GLN A 46 17.73 9.31 -5.53
N ILE A 47 18.86 9.64 -6.16
CA ILE A 47 19.06 10.93 -6.84
C ILE A 47 17.98 11.15 -7.90
N GLU A 48 17.70 10.12 -8.70
CA GLU A 48 16.72 10.21 -9.78
C GLU A 48 15.28 10.23 -9.25
N TYR A 49 15.01 9.52 -8.15
CA TYR A 49 13.75 9.63 -7.42
C TYR A 49 13.53 11.06 -6.91
N ASP A 50 14.50 11.67 -6.22
CA ASP A 50 14.37 13.01 -5.65
C ASP A 50 14.28 14.09 -6.72
N ARG A 51 15.04 13.93 -7.81
CA ARG A 51 15.05 14.87 -8.93
C ARG A 51 13.72 14.89 -9.68
N HIS A 52 13.13 13.71 -9.87
CA HIS A 52 12.00 13.57 -10.76
C HIS A 52 10.67 13.41 -10.04
N GLU A 53 10.64 13.05 -8.76
CA GLU A 53 9.43 12.82 -7.98
C GLU A 53 8.43 11.92 -8.74
N PRO A 54 8.79 10.66 -9.03
CA PRO A 54 7.94 9.76 -9.79
C PRO A 54 6.62 9.47 -9.08
N ASP A 55 5.60 9.15 -9.86
CA ASP A 55 4.29 8.76 -9.38
C ASP A 55 4.29 7.34 -8.82
N VAL A 56 5.05 6.44 -9.46
CA VAL A 56 5.23 5.03 -9.08
C VAL A 56 6.69 4.64 -9.31
N VAL A 57 7.23 3.79 -8.44
CA VAL A 57 8.55 3.15 -8.64
C VAL A 57 8.34 1.69 -9.03
N VAL A 58 8.93 1.29 -10.15
CA VAL A 58 8.93 -0.09 -10.64
C VAL A 58 10.33 -0.66 -10.50
N GLY A 59 10.48 -1.84 -9.89
CA GLY A 59 11.79 -2.46 -9.72
C GLY A 59 11.77 -3.93 -10.14
N SER A 60 12.65 -4.33 -11.06
CA SER A 60 12.73 -5.71 -11.56
C SER A 60 13.98 -6.44 -11.04
N SER A 61 13.81 -7.62 -10.46
CA SER A 61 14.89 -8.47 -9.93
C SER A 61 15.79 -7.70 -8.96
N ARG A 62 17.07 -7.49 -9.30
CA ARG A 62 17.99 -6.62 -8.53
C ARG A 62 17.45 -5.19 -8.39
N GLY A 63 16.83 -4.63 -9.42
CA GLY A 63 16.18 -3.32 -9.36
C GLY A 63 15.00 -3.28 -8.39
N GLY A 64 14.35 -4.43 -8.14
CA GLY A 64 13.35 -4.56 -7.08
C GLY A 64 13.96 -4.42 -5.68
N ALA A 65 15.14 -5.02 -5.47
CA ALA A 65 15.90 -4.81 -4.23
C ALA A 65 16.37 -3.35 -4.09
N VAL A 66 16.81 -2.70 -5.17
CA VAL A 66 17.15 -1.26 -5.16
C VAL A 66 15.93 -0.42 -4.77
N ALA A 67 14.76 -0.69 -5.37
CA ALA A 67 13.51 0.01 -5.05
C ALA A 67 13.12 -0.08 -3.56
N MET A 68 13.41 -1.21 -2.91
CA MET A 68 13.16 -1.42 -1.49
C MET A 68 14.12 -0.65 -0.58
N ASN A 69 15.29 -0.23 -1.07
CA ASN A 69 16.33 0.43 -0.27
C ASN A 69 16.41 1.96 -0.54
N ILE A 70 15.52 2.53 -1.37
CA ILE A 70 15.39 4.00 -1.53
C ILE A 70 14.29 4.58 -0.63
N GLU A 71 14.45 5.83 -0.21
CA GLU A 71 13.45 6.60 0.53
C GLU A 71 12.34 7.10 -0.40
N SER A 72 11.49 6.17 -0.83
CA SER A 72 10.41 6.44 -1.78
C SER A 72 9.14 7.04 -1.14
N ARG A 73 9.21 7.54 0.11
CA ARG A 73 8.11 8.17 0.87
C ARG A 73 6.80 7.36 0.78
N ASN A 74 5.68 7.98 0.41
CA ASN A 74 4.39 7.32 0.19
C ASN A 74 4.16 6.87 -1.27
N ARG A 75 5.18 6.94 -2.14
CA ARG A 75 5.03 6.52 -3.54
C ARG A 75 4.88 5.00 -3.64
N PRO A 76 3.90 4.50 -4.42
CA PRO A 76 3.69 3.08 -4.55
C PRO A 76 4.86 2.35 -5.21
N LEU A 77 5.04 1.08 -4.85
CA LEU A 77 6.04 0.19 -5.42
C LEU A 77 5.40 -0.94 -6.23
N VAL A 78 5.88 -1.17 -7.46
CA VAL A 78 5.57 -2.37 -8.25
C VAL A 78 6.85 -3.17 -8.44
N LEU A 79 6.95 -4.34 -7.80
CA LEU A 79 8.16 -5.17 -7.85
C LEU A 79 7.96 -6.39 -8.73
N LEU A 80 8.92 -6.69 -9.60
CA LEU A 80 8.91 -7.88 -10.45
C LEU A 80 10.02 -8.84 -9.97
N CYS A 81 9.64 -10.00 -9.44
CA CYS A 81 10.57 -11.03 -8.91
C CYS A 81 11.71 -10.46 -8.04
N PRO A 82 11.43 -9.69 -6.96
CA PRO A 82 12.46 -8.90 -6.28
C PRO A 82 13.55 -9.76 -5.64
N ALA A 83 14.81 -9.52 -6.02
CA ALA A 83 15.97 -10.29 -5.57
C ALA A 83 16.54 -9.82 -4.21
N TRP A 84 15.68 -9.47 -3.25
CA TRP A 84 16.02 -8.80 -1.98
C TRP A 84 16.86 -9.64 -1.01
N LYS A 85 16.77 -10.98 -1.07
CA LYS A 85 17.63 -11.85 -0.25
C LYS A 85 19.09 -11.85 -0.70
N LYS A 86 19.33 -11.54 -1.98
CA LYS A 86 20.67 -11.50 -2.57
C LYS A 86 21.29 -10.10 -2.48
N TRP A 87 20.44 -9.07 -2.48
CA TRP A 87 20.87 -7.68 -2.65
C TRP A 87 20.21 -6.75 -1.63
N GLY A 88 21.02 -5.85 -1.06
CA GLY A 88 20.56 -4.85 -0.09
C GLY A 88 20.31 -5.40 1.30
N THR A 89 19.74 -4.54 2.16
CA THR A 89 19.51 -4.85 3.58
C THR A 89 18.04 -4.82 3.97
N ALA A 90 17.16 -4.32 3.10
CA ALA A 90 15.73 -4.31 3.34
C ALA A 90 15.14 -5.74 3.35
N HIS A 91 14.44 -6.08 4.44
CA HIS A 91 13.75 -7.37 4.62
C HIS A 91 12.23 -7.22 4.72
N THR A 92 11.73 -5.99 4.63
CA THR A 92 10.32 -5.61 4.59
C THR A 92 10.10 -4.65 3.43
N ILE A 93 8.85 -4.54 2.99
CA ILE A 93 8.42 -3.59 1.97
C ILE A 93 7.25 -2.77 2.51
N LYS A 94 7.23 -1.48 2.15
CA LYS A 94 6.15 -0.56 2.52
C LYS A 94 4.87 -0.79 1.69
N SER A 95 3.75 -0.31 2.21
CA SER A 95 2.48 -0.17 1.51
C SER A 95 2.31 1.28 1.01
N PRO A 96 1.65 1.54 -0.14
CA PRO A 96 1.06 0.56 -1.04
C PRO A 96 2.10 -0.08 -1.98
N CYS A 97 1.98 -1.39 -2.22
CA CYS A 97 2.82 -2.11 -3.18
C CYS A 97 2.10 -3.29 -3.82
N THR A 98 2.66 -3.76 -4.94
CA THR A 98 2.29 -5.01 -5.61
C THR A 98 3.57 -5.74 -6.01
N ILE A 99 3.62 -7.05 -5.78
CA ILE A 99 4.69 -7.93 -6.26
C ILE A 99 4.12 -8.83 -7.36
N LEU A 100 4.79 -8.85 -8.51
CA LEU A 100 4.53 -9.78 -9.61
C LEU A 100 5.64 -10.82 -9.63
N HIS A 101 5.29 -12.11 -9.58
CA HIS A 101 6.29 -13.19 -9.55
C HIS A 101 5.75 -14.45 -10.22
N SER A 102 6.55 -15.11 -11.06
CA SER A 102 6.22 -16.43 -11.59
C SER A 102 6.62 -17.54 -10.60
N ARG A 103 5.78 -18.56 -10.42
CA ARG A 103 6.20 -19.80 -9.73
C ARG A 103 7.26 -20.60 -10.49
N GLN A 104 7.48 -20.30 -11.76
CA GLN A 104 8.50 -20.91 -12.62
C GLN A 104 9.78 -20.07 -12.69
N ASP A 105 9.96 -19.11 -11.78
CA ASP A 105 11.20 -18.35 -11.67
C ASP A 105 12.36 -19.24 -11.21
N ASP A 106 13.34 -19.43 -12.09
CA ASP A 106 14.53 -20.24 -11.88
C ASP A 106 15.73 -19.45 -11.32
N VAL A 107 15.57 -18.14 -11.11
CA VAL A 107 16.61 -17.22 -10.63
C VAL A 107 16.34 -16.76 -9.19
N VAL A 108 15.11 -16.40 -8.89
CA VAL A 108 14.64 -15.97 -7.57
C VAL A 108 13.51 -16.91 -7.14
N PRO A 109 13.70 -17.72 -6.09
CA PRO A 109 12.63 -18.59 -5.58
C PRO A 109 11.36 -17.81 -5.23
N PHE A 110 10.20 -18.32 -5.63
CA PHE A 110 8.89 -17.68 -5.38
C PHE A 110 8.63 -17.45 -3.88
N GLU A 111 9.09 -18.37 -3.03
CA GLU A 111 8.98 -18.33 -1.57
C GLU A 111 9.69 -17.11 -0.97
N HIS A 112 10.63 -16.49 -1.69
CA HIS A 112 11.24 -15.24 -1.26
C HIS A 112 10.24 -14.09 -1.26
N SER A 113 9.28 -14.07 -2.18
CA SER A 113 8.21 -13.07 -2.18
C SER A 113 7.17 -13.37 -1.10
N GLU A 114 6.80 -14.63 -0.89
CA GLU A 114 5.91 -15.02 0.20
C GLU A 114 6.49 -14.61 1.57
N LEU A 115 7.79 -14.86 1.78
CA LEU A 115 8.50 -14.45 2.98
C LEU A 115 8.56 -12.92 3.12
N LEU A 116 8.75 -12.18 2.03
CA LEU A 116 8.77 -10.72 2.06
C LEU A 116 7.41 -10.14 2.50
N ILE A 117 6.31 -10.70 1.98
CA ILE A 117 4.95 -10.31 2.38
C ILE A 117 4.73 -10.59 3.87
N ALA A 118 5.08 -11.79 4.32
CA ALA A 118 4.95 -12.19 5.73
C ALA A 118 5.78 -11.29 6.67
N ASN A 119 7.04 -11.02 6.33
CA ASN A 119 7.92 -10.12 7.10
C ASN A 119 7.35 -8.70 7.20
N SER A 120 6.59 -8.27 6.19
CA SER A 120 6.06 -6.91 6.10
C SER A 120 4.67 -6.77 6.74
N GLY A 121 4.07 -7.87 7.20
CA GLY A 121 2.68 -7.87 7.70
C GLY A 121 1.67 -7.47 6.62
N LEU A 122 1.98 -7.71 5.34
CA LEU A 122 1.13 -7.35 4.22
C LEU A 122 0.19 -8.50 3.86
N PRO A 123 -0.99 -8.21 3.27
CA PRO A 123 -1.92 -9.25 2.86
C PRO A 123 -1.34 -10.08 1.72
N THR A 124 -1.72 -11.36 1.64
CA THR A 124 -1.27 -12.27 0.58
C THR A 124 -1.66 -11.77 -0.81
N THR A 125 -2.72 -10.98 -0.92
CA THR A 125 -3.16 -10.32 -2.17
C THR A 125 -2.14 -9.32 -2.74
N THR A 126 -1.14 -8.88 -1.95
CA THR A 126 -0.04 -8.05 -2.44
C THR A 126 0.87 -8.82 -3.41
N LEU A 127 0.90 -10.16 -3.35
CA LEU A 127 1.65 -11.01 -4.26
C LEU A 127 0.74 -11.58 -5.35
N CYS A 128 0.99 -11.19 -6.59
CA CYS A 128 0.33 -11.71 -7.78
C CYS A 128 1.24 -12.73 -8.48
N GLU A 129 0.78 -13.98 -8.52
CA GLU A 129 1.40 -15.02 -9.32
C GLU A 129 1.10 -14.78 -10.81
N VAL A 130 2.14 -14.56 -11.61
CA VAL A 130 1.99 -14.24 -13.04
C VAL A 130 3.21 -14.66 -13.86
N GLY A 131 2.99 -15.05 -15.11
CA GLY A 131 4.05 -15.43 -16.04
C GLY A 131 4.64 -16.81 -15.80
N ASN A 132 5.57 -17.21 -16.67
CA ASN A 132 6.14 -18.56 -16.72
C ASN A 132 7.67 -18.58 -16.63
N ASP A 133 8.32 -17.44 -16.35
CA ASP A 133 9.77 -17.35 -16.21
C ASP A 133 10.18 -16.20 -15.28
N HIS A 134 11.49 -16.12 -14.97
CA HIS A 134 12.06 -14.98 -14.22
C HIS A 134 11.92 -13.65 -14.94
N ARG A 135 11.89 -13.67 -16.28
CA ARG A 135 11.99 -12.46 -17.07
C ARG A 135 10.71 -11.67 -16.98
N LEU A 136 9.52 -12.27 -16.90
CA LEU A 136 8.23 -11.57 -16.91
C LEU A 136 8.15 -10.58 -18.09
N ALA A 137 8.57 -11.02 -19.27
CA ALA A 137 8.61 -10.20 -20.50
C ALA A 137 7.47 -10.53 -21.48
N ASP A 138 6.64 -11.52 -21.16
CA ASP A 138 5.46 -11.88 -21.94
C ASP A 138 4.31 -10.88 -21.75
N THR A 139 3.37 -10.88 -22.69
CA THR A 139 2.23 -9.95 -22.72
C THR A 139 1.44 -9.91 -21.41
N GLU A 140 1.18 -11.06 -20.79
CA GLU A 140 0.40 -11.15 -19.54
C GLU A 140 1.12 -10.47 -18.36
N PRO A 141 2.37 -10.83 -17.99
CA PRO A 141 3.12 -10.10 -16.97
C PRO A 141 3.30 -8.61 -17.24
N LEU A 142 3.51 -8.22 -18.50
CA LEU A 142 3.62 -6.81 -18.88
C LEU A 142 2.32 -6.05 -18.65
N ALA A 143 1.18 -6.65 -19.02
CA ALA A 143 -0.14 -6.09 -18.76
C ALA A 143 -0.42 -5.98 -17.25
N ALA A 144 -0.07 -7.01 -16.46
CA ALA A 144 -0.18 -6.98 -15.01
C ALA A 144 0.68 -5.88 -14.37
N MET A 145 1.89 -5.65 -14.88
CA MET A 145 2.77 -4.55 -14.43
C MET A 145 2.13 -3.18 -14.72
N LEU A 146 1.56 -3.00 -15.91
CA LEU A 146 0.88 -1.76 -16.28
C LEU A 146 -0.36 -1.51 -15.41
N ASP A 147 -1.18 -2.55 -15.20
CA ASP A 147 -2.38 -2.48 -14.37
C ASP A 147 -2.04 -2.17 -12.90
N ALA A 148 -1.01 -2.81 -12.34
CA ALA A 148 -0.53 -2.51 -11.00
C ALA A 148 -0.07 -1.04 -10.87
N CYS A 149 0.66 -0.51 -11.86
CA CYS A 149 1.05 0.91 -11.87
C CYS A 149 -0.18 1.83 -11.85
N GLY A 150 -1.16 1.56 -12.72
CA GLY A 150 -2.37 2.36 -12.86
C GLY A 150 -3.25 2.33 -11.61
N THR A 151 -3.49 1.13 -11.06
CA THR A 151 -4.31 0.93 -9.86
C THR A 151 -3.70 1.64 -8.65
N LEU A 152 -2.42 1.42 -8.37
CA LEU A 152 -1.76 2.02 -7.21
C LEU A 152 -1.67 3.55 -7.33
N TYR A 153 -1.42 4.08 -8.53
CA TYR A 153 -1.44 5.52 -8.76
C TYR A 153 -2.84 6.11 -8.57
N SER A 154 -3.87 5.47 -9.11
CA SER A 154 -5.25 5.95 -8.99
C SER A 154 -5.70 5.99 -7.53
N MET A 155 -5.35 4.96 -6.74
CA MET A 155 -5.57 4.98 -5.29
C MET A 155 -4.84 6.13 -4.61
N SER A 156 -3.57 6.38 -4.97
CA SER A 156 -2.80 7.49 -4.39
C SER A 156 -3.41 8.86 -4.68
N LEU A 157 -3.94 9.06 -5.89
CA LEU A 157 -4.65 10.29 -6.27
C LEU A 157 -5.95 10.45 -5.48
N MET A 158 -6.69 9.35 -5.29
CA MET A 158 -7.92 9.36 -4.50
C MET A 158 -7.61 9.79 -3.05
N PHE A 159 -6.63 9.19 -2.40
CA PHE A 159 -6.22 9.60 -1.05
C PHE A 159 -5.78 11.06 -0.99
N SER A 160 -4.97 11.51 -1.95
CA SER A 160 -4.53 12.90 -2.02
C SER A 160 -5.70 13.88 -2.18
N PHE A 161 -6.77 13.51 -2.89
CA PHE A 161 -7.94 14.35 -3.06
C PHE A 161 -8.75 14.49 -1.75
N TYR A 162 -8.81 13.42 -0.95
CA TYR A 162 -9.55 13.41 0.31
C TYR A 162 -8.75 13.84 1.54
N GLN A 163 -7.44 14.02 1.40
CA GLN A 163 -6.56 14.49 2.47
C GLN A 163 -7.06 15.82 3.05
N GLY A 164 -7.09 15.93 4.38
CA GLY A 164 -7.52 17.15 5.09
C GLY A 164 -9.03 17.39 5.12
N LEU A 165 -9.86 16.65 4.36
CA LEU A 165 -11.31 16.73 4.49
C LEU A 165 -11.76 15.99 5.75
N TYR A 166 -12.55 16.60 6.65
CA TYR A 166 -13.01 15.88 7.84
C TYR A 166 -13.80 14.60 7.51
N ARG A 167 -14.60 14.62 6.43
CA ARG A 167 -15.40 13.48 5.97
C ARG A 167 -14.97 13.05 4.55
N LYS A 168 -14.83 11.75 4.35
CA LYS A 168 -14.35 11.11 3.11
C LYS A 168 -15.49 10.63 2.19
N GLY A 169 -16.74 10.85 2.59
CA GLY A 169 -17.94 10.48 1.85
C GLY A 169 -19.16 11.31 2.28
N PRO A 170 -20.35 11.08 1.73
CA PRO A 170 -21.58 11.74 2.18
C PRO A 170 -21.93 11.42 3.65
N GLY A 171 -22.71 12.30 4.28
CA GLY A 171 -23.25 12.07 5.63
C GLY A 171 -23.06 13.24 6.59
N SER A 172 -23.63 13.10 7.78
CA SER A 172 -23.60 14.11 8.84
C SER A 172 -23.64 13.45 10.23
N GLU A 173 -23.28 14.20 11.28
CA GLU A 173 -23.47 13.70 12.65
C GLU A 173 -24.94 13.38 12.95
N SER A 174 -25.88 14.15 12.41
CA SER A 174 -27.30 13.90 12.59
C SER A 174 -27.73 12.58 11.97
N SER A 175 -27.22 12.23 10.78
CA SER A 175 -27.49 10.94 10.14
C SER A 175 -26.92 9.76 10.93
N THR A 176 -25.69 9.89 11.45
CA THR A 176 -25.07 8.87 12.31
C THR A 176 -25.90 8.65 13.59
N ARG A 177 -26.27 9.73 14.29
CA ARG A 177 -27.12 9.65 15.49
C ARG A 177 -28.50 9.08 15.19
N GLN A 178 -29.06 9.37 14.02
CA GLN A 178 -30.35 8.82 13.62
C GLN A 178 -30.27 7.30 13.37
N ALA A 179 -29.21 6.83 12.71
CA ALA A 179 -28.99 5.40 12.53
C ALA A 179 -28.73 4.68 13.87
N LEU A 180 -27.99 5.29 14.81
CA LEU A 180 -27.81 4.76 16.16
C LEU A 180 -29.13 4.59 16.93
N LYS A 181 -30.10 5.48 16.74
CA LYS A 181 -31.43 5.37 17.37
C LYS A 181 -32.26 4.18 16.86
N SER A 182 -31.92 3.64 15.70
CA SER A 182 -32.57 2.47 15.13
C SER A 182 -31.99 1.16 15.65
N LEU A 183 -30.88 1.20 16.40
CA LEU A 183 -30.29 0.03 17.05
C LEU A 183 -31.13 -0.40 18.25
N GLY A 184 -31.12 -1.69 18.54
CA GLY A 184 -31.58 -2.21 19.82
C GLY A 184 -30.57 -1.96 20.94
N ASP A 185 -30.86 -2.49 22.13
CA ASP A 185 -29.94 -2.39 23.26
C ASP A 185 -28.60 -3.07 22.93
N LEU A 186 -27.51 -2.33 23.12
CA LEU A 186 -26.16 -2.86 23.05
C LEU A 186 -25.66 -3.25 24.46
N PRO A 187 -24.76 -4.24 24.57
CA PRO A 187 -24.09 -4.53 25.83
C PRO A 187 -23.38 -3.29 26.41
N SER A 188 -23.27 -3.19 27.73
CA SER A 188 -22.63 -2.04 28.41
C SER A 188 -21.14 -1.86 28.07
N ALA A 189 -20.50 -2.87 27.49
CA ALA A 189 -19.14 -2.83 26.98
C ALA A 189 -19.10 -3.37 25.53
N ALA A 190 -20.02 -2.89 24.70
CA ALA A 190 -20.09 -3.28 23.29
C ALA A 190 -18.77 -3.04 22.57
N ARG A 191 -18.33 -4.04 21.81
CA ARG A 191 -17.17 -3.98 20.93
C ARG A 191 -17.63 -3.46 19.58
N VAL A 192 -17.22 -2.24 19.25
CA VAL A 192 -17.65 -1.55 18.03
C VAL A 192 -16.48 -1.43 17.07
N VAL A 193 -16.73 -1.71 15.80
CA VAL A 193 -15.75 -1.55 14.72
C VAL A 193 -16.29 -0.59 13.67
N ASP A 194 -15.46 0.36 13.24
CA ASP A 194 -15.75 1.30 12.15
C ASP A 194 -14.80 1.00 10.98
N PHE A 195 -15.31 0.37 9.92
CA PHE A 195 -14.54 0.00 8.74
C PHE A 195 -14.54 1.11 7.68
N GLY A 196 -13.36 1.39 7.11
CA GLY A 196 -13.21 2.51 6.18
C GLY A 196 -13.43 3.85 6.89
N CYS A 197 -12.95 3.96 8.13
CA CYS A 197 -13.29 5.07 9.02
C CYS A 197 -12.80 6.44 8.49
N GLY A 198 -11.85 6.47 7.55
CA GLY A 198 -11.18 7.69 7.11
C GLY A 198 -10.61 8.44 8.31
N ALA A 199 -10.80 9.76 8.37
CA ALA A 199 -10.40 10.58 9.54
C ALA A 199 -11.42 10.57 10.69
N GLY A 200 -12.30 9.57 10.70
CA GLY A 200 -13.19 9.22 11.81
C GLY A 200 -14.35 10.17 12.05
N ALA A 201 -14.90 10.79 11.00
CA ALA A 201 -16.10 11.62 11.14
C ALA A 201 -17.30 10.86 11.76
N ALA A 202 -17.41 9.54 11.51
CA ALA A 202 -18.39 8.68 12.16
C ALA A 202 -17.87 8.17 13.51
N SER A 203 -16.64 7.66 13.59
CA SER A 203 -16.01 7.14 14.81
C SER A 203 -16.11 8.11 15.99
N MET A 204 -15.90 9.40 15.76
CA MET A 204 -16.04 10.45 16.79
C MET A 204 -17.46 10.58 17.32
N VAL A 205 -18.47 10.41 16.47
CA VAL A 205 -19.88 10.45 16.88
C VAL A 205 -20.27 9.17 17.61
N LEU A 206 -19.76 8.01 17.16
CA LEU A 206 -19.95 6.71 17.81
C LEU A 206 -19.41 6.74 19.23
N ALA A 207 -18.14 7.09 19.41
CA ALA A 207 -17.49 7.19 20.73
C ALA A 207 -18.28 8.09 21.69
N ARG A 208 -18.65 9.31 21.24
CA ARG A 208 -19.44 10.26 22.07
C ARG A 208 -20.85 9.78 22.42
N THR A 209 -21.45 8.91 21.62
CA THR A 209 -22.87 8.54 21.78
C THR A 209 -23.01 7.23 22.53
N LEU A 210 -22.11 6.29 22.31
CA LEU A 210 -22.15 4.95 22.89
C LEU A 210 -21.28 4.82 24.14
N ASP A 211 -20.37 5.77 24.39
CA ASP A 211 -19.42 5.76 25.52
C ASP A 211 -18.68 4.42 25.65
N CYS A 212 -18.21 3.91 24.52
CA CYS A 212 -17.55 2.61 24.41
C CYS A 212 -16.27 2.70 23.58
N HIS A 213 -15.49 1.62 23.59
CA HIS A 213 -14.27 1.51 22.80
C HIS A 213 -14.61 1.23 21.33
N ILE A 214 -14.04 2.04 20.43
CA ILE A 214 -14.17 1.95 18.99
C ILE A 214 -12.83 1.49 18.41
N THR A 215 -12.87 0.38 17.68
CA THR A 215 -11.77 -0.05 16.82
C THR A 215 -12.01 0.53 15.42
N ALA A 216 -11.19 1.50 15.01
CA ALA A 216 -11.31 2.20 13.74
C ALA A 216 -10.29 1.67 12.73
N ILE A 217 -10.77 1.20 11.58
CA ILE A 217 -9.94 0.53 10.57
C ILE A 217 -10.00 1.28 9.25
N ASP A 218 -8.83 1.60 8.70
CA ASP A 218 -8.69 2.13 7.35
C ASP A 218 -7.42 1.57 6.69
N ILE A 219 -7.40 1.53 5.36
CA ILE A 219 -6.21 1.10 4.60
C ILE A 219 -5.13 2.19 4.54
N HIS A 220 -5.50 3.45 4.81
CA HIS A 220 -4.62 4.60 4.63
C HIS A 220 -4.20 5.23 5.97
N GLN A 221 -2.97 4.91 6.41
CA GLN A 221 -2.41 5.39 7.69
C GLN A 221 -2.53 6.91 7.91
N PRO A 222 -2.29 7.80 6.92
CA PRO A 222 -2.47 9.25 7.13
C PRO A 222 -3.89 9.66 7.57
N PHE A 223 -4.93 8.91 7.20
CA PHE A 223 -6.28 9.18 7.69
C PHE A 223 -6.47 8.75 9.14
N LEU A 224 -5.82 7.66 9.55
CA LEU A 224 -5.81 7.21 10.94
C LEU A 224 -5.06 8.20 11.84
N GLU A 225 -3.93 8.73 11.38
CA GLU A 225 -3.20 9.81 12.07
C GLU A 225 -4.06 11.07 12.25
N GLU A 226 -4.83 11.45 11.22
CA GLU A 226 -5.83 12.54 11.32
C GLU A 226 -6.90 12.21 12.38
N LEU A 227 -7.41 10.98 12.41
CA LEU A 227 -8.40 10.52 13.40
C LEU A 227 -7.83 10.55 14.82
N GLU A 228 -6.64 10.03 15.05
CA GLU A 228 -5.97 10.04 16.35
C GLU A 228 -5.82 11.47 16.89
N GLU A 229 -5.44 12.40 16.02
CA GLU A 229 -5.32 13.82 16.37
C GLU A 229 -6.70 14.44 16.67
N HIS A 230 -7.75 14.08 15.92
CA HIS A 230 -9.13 14.46 16.25
C HIS A 230 -9.58 13.91 17.61
N ALA A 231 -9.31 12.64 17.90
CA ALA A 231 -9.63 11.99 19.16
C ALA A 231 -8.92 12.69 20.33
N ARG A 232 -7.62 12.98 20.18
CA ARG A 232 -6.82 13.72 21.17
C ARG A 232 -7.38 15.10 21.47
N ARG A 233 -7.73 15.88 20.45
CA ARG A 233 -8.30 17.24 20.61
C ARG A 233 -9.65 17.25 21.33
N ASN A 234 -10.38 16.14 21.30
CA ASN A 234 -11.71 16.00 21.91
C ASN A 234 -11.71 15.15 23.18
N GLY A 235 -10.54 14.73 23.68
CA GLY A 235 -10.44 13.91 24.90
C GLY A 235 -10.95 12.47 24.75
N LEU A 236 -10.96 11.92 23.54
CA LEU A 236 -11.45 10.57 23.22
C LEU A 236 -10.33 9.55 22.96
N THR A 237 -9.08 9.89 23.26
CA THR A 237 -7.92 9.01 22.99
C THR A 237 -8.05 7.62 23.64
N SER A 238 -8.68 7.50 24.81
CA SER A 238 -8.89 6.21 25.46
C SER A 238 -10.08 5.40 24.91
N GLN A 239 -10.88 5.99 24.02
CA GLN A 239 -12.06 5.36 23.44
C GLN A 239 -11.88 4.95 21.97
N ILE A 240 -10.85 5.44 21.28
CA ILE A 240 -10.64 5.15 19.86
C ILE A 240 -9.25 4.56 19.68
N GLU A 241 -9.20 3.35 19.15
CA GLU A 241 -7.98 2.67 18.74
C GLU A 241 -7.99 2.46 17.23
N THR A 242 -6.89 2.80 16.56
CA THR A 242 -6.75 2.79 15.10
C THR A 242 -5.90 1.61 14.65
N PHE A 243 -6.31 0.97 13.55
CA PHE A 243 -5.53 -0.09 12.91
C PHE A 243 -5.49 0.11 11.41
N GLN A 244 -4.28 0.13 10.83
CA GLN A 244 -4.13 0.08 9.39
C GLN A 244 -4.34 -1.35 8.90
N ALA A 245 -5.46 -1.62 8.24
CA ALA A 245 -5.76 -2.94 7.70
C ALA A 245 -6.73 -2.89 6.52
N ASN A 246 -6.71 -3.95 5.71
CA ASN A 246 -7.74 -4.18 4.70
C ASN A 246 -9.02 -4.68 5.39
N MET A 247 -10.17 -4.07 5.13
CA MET A 247 -11.45 -4.53 5.68
C MET A 247 -11.84 -5.94 5.22
N ALA A 248 -11.23 -6.45 4.13
CA ALA A 248 -11.42 -7.82 3.67
C ALA A 248 -10.65 -8.86 4.50
N ASP A 249 -9.63 -8.45 5.26
CA ASP A 249 -8.84 -9.30 6.16
C ASP A 249 -8.42 -8.49 7.40
N PRO A 250 -9.38 -8.09 8.25
CA PRO A 250 -9.10 -7.23 9.39
C PRO A 250 -8.51 -8.04 10.55
N PRO A 251 -7.70 -7.42 11.43
CA PRO A 251 -7.11 -8.07 12.60
C PRO A 251 -8.14 -8.23 13.74
N ILE A 252 -9.34 -8.70 13.43
CA ILE A 252 -10.47 -8.85 14.36
C ILE A 252 -10.94 -10.31 14.34
N PRO A 253 -11.03 -10.99 15.50
CA PRO A 253 -11.53 -12.36 15.56
C PRO A 253 -13.00 -12.49 15.14
N ASP A 254 -13.35 -13.58 14.48
CA ASP A 254 -14.74 -13.90 14.13
C ASP A 254 -15.65 -13.93 15.36
N GLY A 255 -16.86 -13.37 15.24
CA GLY A 255 -17.85 -13.33 16.33
C GLY A 255 -17.46 -12.43 17.51
N SER A 256 -16.44 -11.59 17.36
CA SER A 256 -15.94 -10.72 18.44
C SER A 256 -16.46 -9.28 18.40
N VAL A 257 -17.43 -8.96 17.56
CA VAL A 257 -17.94 -7.59 17.37
C VAL A 257 -19.43 -7.55 17.65
N ASP A 258 -19.86 -6.56 18.43
CA ASP A 258 -21.26 -6.35 18.81
C ASP A 258 -21.95 -5.33 17.87
N LEU A 259 -21.18 -4.41 17.27
CA LEU A 259 -21.65 -3.46 16.25
C LEU A 259 -20.58 -3.22 15.18
N VAL A 260 -20.98 -3.37 13.91
CA VAL A 260 -20.19 -2.98 12.74
C VAL A 260 -20.75 -1.69 12.16
N TRP A 261 -19.89 -0.72 11.89
CA TRP A 261 -20.21 0.54 11.23
C TRP A 261 -19.38 0.72 9.94
N SER A 262 -19.98 1.34 8.92
CA SER A 262 -19.35 1.74 7.64
C SER A 262 -20.16 2.82 6.93
#